data_AF-A0A9W7GBZ3-F1
#
_entry.id   AF-A0A9W7GBZ3-F1
#
_cell.length_a   1.000
_cell.length_b   1.000
_cell.length_c   1.000
_cell.angle_alpha   90.00
_cell.angle_beta   90.00
_cell.angle_gamma   90.00
#
_symmetry.space_group_name_H-M   'P 1'
#
loop_
_entity.id
_entity.type
_entity.pdbx_description
1 polymer ?
#
loop_
_entity_poly.entity_id
_entity_poly.type
_entity_poly.pdbx_seq_one_letter_code
_entity_poly.pdbx_strand_id
1 'polypeptide(L)'
;MTTKRTILLLISLAVSSNAWFIVPPVAHRPATLLYSTAAEMIKAAKDAEKEHGKGSPEALLAWTEVEEVNAASTPKMASLDEECDITTDECQEYQTKMAQLEELLKEQQGSFAKMRKLAGEVKAIPKAVKISSVVPAKESHLTPYAASALQQAIAEAKETTAMYGATSAEAAVAWDNVEELSASDNSQALEPALSEECLVDMMDACEALEELQNKVVTKMQNLASY
;
A
#
# COMPACT_ATOMS: atom_id res chain seq x y z
N MET A 1 -58.42 -25.00 -48.11
CA MET A 1 -57.96 -25.24 -46.73
C MET A 1 -57.89 -23.89 -46.02
N THR A 2 -58.80 -23.70 -45.07
CA THR A 2 -59.18 -22.42 -44.46
C THR A 2 -59.12 -22.60 -42.95
N THR A 3 -58.24 -21.87 -42.25
CA THR A 3 -58.24 -21.82 -40.78
C THR A 3 -57.63 -20.48 -40.37
N LYS A 4 -58.47 -19.45 -40.28
CA LYS A 4 -59.10 -18.91 -39.04
C LYS A 4 -58.13 -18.11 -38.17
N ARG A 5 -58.20 -16.79 -38.37
CA ARG A 5 -57.82 -15.73 -37.43
C ARG A 5 -58.68 -15.87 -36.16
N THR A 6 -58.07 -15.78 -35.00
CA THR A 6 -58.78 -15.54 -33.74
C THR A 6 -58.14 -14.34 -33.05
N ILE A 7 -58.81 -13.20 -33.23
CA ILE A 7 -58.66 -12.00 -32.42
C ILE A 7 -59.44 -12.27 -31.13
N LEU A 8 -58.80 -12.11 -29.97
CA LEU A 8 -59.52 -11.92 -28.72
C LEU A 8 -58.90 -10.75 -27.96
N LEU A 9 -59.79 -9.81 -27.71
CA LEU A 9 -59.64 -8.49 -27.14
C LEU A 9 -59.96 -8.60 -25.63
N LEU A 10 -59.56 -7.60 -24.84
CA LEU A 10 -60.08 -7.20 -23.51
C LEU A 10 -59.27 -7.65 -22.28
N ILE A 11 -58.63 -6.71 -21.57
CA ILE A 11 -59.21 -5.93 -20.47
C ILE A 11 -58.11 -5.06 -19.84
N SER A 12 -58.40 -3.77 -19.71
CA SER A 12 -57.66 -2.76 -18.96
C SER A 12 -57.85 -2.96 -17.45
N LEU A 13 -56.77 -2.95 -16.67
CA LEU A 13 -56.83 -2.51 -15.26
C LEU A 13 -55.77 -1.45 -15.02
N ALA A 14 -56.22 -0.21 -14.92
CA ALA A 14 -55.50 0.86 -14.25
C ALA A 14 -55.67 0.66 -12.74
N VAL A 15 -54.57 0.41 -12.02
CA VAL A 15 -54.51 0.56 -10.57
C VAL A 15 -53.64 1.78 -10.30
N SER A 16 -54.30 2.93 -10.10
CA SER A 16 -53.70 4.09 -9.47
C SER A 16 -53.68 3.86 -7.96
N SER A 17 -52.51 3.52 -7.41
CA SER A 17 -52.29 3.55 -5.97
C SER A 17 -51.37 4.73 -5.64
N ASN A 18 -51.99 5.86 -5.28
CA ASN A 18 -51.33 6.89 -4.50
C ASN A 18 -51.04 6.33 -3.11
N ALA A 19 -49.87 5.72 -2.93
CA ALA A 19 -49.35 5.40 -1.61
C ALA A 19 -48.70 6.68 -1.06
N TRP A 20 -49.36 7.32 -0.10
CA TRP A 20 -48.70 8.25 0.80
C TRP A 20 -47.62 7.47 1.54
N PHE A 21 -46.36 7.84 1.33
CA PHE A 21 -45.24 7.33 2.10
C PHE A 21 -45.38 7.79 3.55
N ILE A 22 -46.08 6.99 4.36
CA ILE A 22 -45.95 7.03 5.81
C ILE A 22 -44.57 6.44 6.08
N VAL A 23 -43.59 7.28 6.38
CA VAL A 23 -42.29 6.85 6.90
C VAL A 23 -42.53 6.32 8.31
N PRO A 24 -42.40 5.01 8.57
CA PRO A 24 -42.55 4.51 9.93
C PRO A 24 -41.40 5.04 10.81
N PRO A 25 -41.64 5.26 12.11
CA PRO A 25 -40.57 5.61 13.03
C PRO A 25 -39.49 4.52 13.04
N VAL A 26 -38.23 4.95 12.95
CA VAL A 26 -37.04 4.09 12.93
C VAL A 26 -36.96 3.31 14.25
N ALA A 27 -37.53 2.11 14.26
CA ALA A 27 -37.29 1.12 15.29
C ALA A 27 -35.82 0.71 15.21
N HIS A 28 -35.07 0.91 16.30
CA HIS A 28 -33.70 0.43 16.43
C HIS A 28 -33.71 -1.09 16.26
N ARG A 29 -33.14 -1.55 15.14
CA ARG A 29 -33.02 -2.98 14.84
C ARG A 29 -31.94 -3.59 15.75
N PRO A 30 -32.19 -4.76 16.36
CA PRO A 30 -31.19 -5.44 17.17
C PRO A 30 -29.99 -5.87 16.31
N ALA A 31 -28.78 -5.59 16.81
CA ALA A 31 -27.49 -5.80 16.12
C ALA A 31 -27.25 -7.23 15.62
N THR A 32 -27.94 -8.23 16.18
CA THR A 32 -27.85 -9.64 15.78
C THR A 32 -28.39 -9.93 14.38
N LEU A 33 -29.23 -9.06 13.81
CA LEU A 33 -29.78 -9.22 12.46
C LEU A 33 -28.82 -8.68 11.37
N LEU A 34 -27.82 -7.86 11.74
CA LEU A 34 -26.88 -7.25 10.79
C LEU A 34 -25.74 -8.19 10.39
N TYR A 35 -25.36 -9.13 11.27
CA TYR A 35 -24.27 -10.05 10.99
C TYR A 35 -24.65 -11.13 9.96
N SER A 36 -25.88 -11.64 10.01
CA SER A 36 -26.39 -12.57 9.00
C SER A 36 -26.51 -11.90 7.63
N THR A 37 -26.83 -10.60 7.59
CA THR A 37 -26.92 -9.86 6.32
C THR A 37 -25.56 -9.58 5.70
N ALA A 38 -24.51 -9.32 6.50
CA ALA A 38 -23.17 -9.08 5.96
C ALA A 38 -22.62 -10.32 5.22
N ALA A 39 -22.81 -11.51 5.79
CA ALA A 39 -22.38 -12.76 5.14
C ALA A 39 -23.13 -13.04 3.83
N GLU A 40 -24.42 -12.73 3.76
CA GLU A 40 -25.24 -12.85 2.56
C GLU A 40 -24.82 -11.85 1.48
N MET A 41 -24.54 -10.60 1.85
CA MET A 41 -24.07 -9.57 0.91
C MET A 41 -22.68 -9.89 0.35
N ILE A 42 -21.75 -10.40 1.17
CA ILE A 42 -20.43 -10.84 0.70
C ILE A 42 -20.58 -12.00 -0.30
N LYS A 43 -21.52 -12.91 -0.06
CA LYS A 43 -21.80 -14.01 -0.97
C LYS A 43 -22.36 -13.47 -2.30
N ALA A 44 -23.33 -12.56 -2.26
CA ALA A 44 -23.91 -11.94 -3.45
C ALA A 44 -22.86 -11.19 -4.28
N ALA A 45 -21.95 -10.45 -3.64
CA ALA A 45 -20.86 -9.77 -4.32
C ALA A 45 -19.90 -10.74 -5.03
N LYS A 46 -19.56 -11.87 -4.39
CA LYS A 46 -18.74 -12.92 -5.00
C LYS A 46 -19.43 -13.64 -6.16
N ASP A 47 -20.74 -13.88 -6.04
CA ASP A 47 -21.52 -14.49 -7.12
C ASP A 47 -21.60 -13.52 -8.32
N ALA A 48 -21.76 -12.22 -8.09
CA ALA A 48 -21.71 -11.19 -9.14
C ALA A 48 -20.34 -11.10 -9.83
N GLU A 49 -19.23 -11.18 -9.09
CA GLU A 49 -17.88 -11.28 -9.68
C GLU A 49 -17.72 -12.51 -10.58
N LYS A 50 -18.33 -13.63 -10.19
CA LYS A 50 -18.25 -14.89 -10.95
C LYS A 50 -19.07 -14.83 -12.24
N GLU A 51 -20.22 -14.16 -12.20
CA GLU A 51 -21.13 -14.05 -13.35
C GLU A 51 -20.70 -12.97 -14.34
N HIS A 52 -20.28 -11.80 -13.84
CA HIS A 52 -20.02 -10.61 -14.66
C HIS A 52 -18.53 -10.26 -14.81
N GLY A 53 -17.65 -10.90 -14.03
CA GLY A 53 -16.22 -10.65 -14.01
C GLY A 53 -15.79 -9.65 -12.93
N LYS A 54 -14.55 -9.80 -12.46
CA LYS A 54 -13.95 -8.90 -11.47
C LYS A 54 -13.81 -7.50 -12.08
N GLY A 55 -14.53 -6.53 -11.52
CA GLY A 55 -14.54 -5.13 -11.98
C GLY A 55 -15.71 -4.76 -12.90
N SER A 56 -16.70 -5.65 -13.09
CA SER A 56 -17.96 -5.24 -13.72
C SER A 56 -18.72 -4.22 -12.85
N PRO A 57 -19.57 -3.35 -13.44
CA PRO A 57 -20.39 -2.42 -12.68
C PRO A 57 -21.27 -3.11 -11.63
N GLU A 58 -21.79 -4.30 -11.94
CA GLU A 58 -22.63 -5.10 -11.05
C GLU A 58 -21.85 -5.65 -9.87
N ALA A 59 -20.62 -6.15 -10.11
CA ALA A 59 -19.73 -6.61 -9.05
C ALA A 59 -19.29 -5.45 -8.15
N LEU A 60 -18.98 -4.28 -8.72
CA LEU A 60 -18.61 -3.09 -7.95
C LEU A 60 -19.76 -2.60 -7.07
N LEU A 61 -20.97 -2.54 -7.61
CA LEU A 61 -22.14 -2.11 -6.85
C LEU A 61 -22.42 -3.05 -5.66
N ALA A 62 -22.33 -4.37 -5.87
CA ALA A 62 -22.53 -5.35 -4.80
C ALA A 62 -21.47 -5.25 -3.70
N TRP A 63 -20.22 -4.92 -4.03
CA TRP A 63 -19.18 -4.67 -3.04
C TRP A 63 -19.38 -3.34 -2.29
N THR A 64 -19.88 -2.30 -2.94
CA THR A 64 -20.25 -1.05 -2.27
C THR A 64 -21.31 -1.28 -1.21
N GLU A 65 -22.33 -2.10 -1.49
CA GLU A 65 -23.34 -2.46 -0.49
C GLU A 65 -22.75 -3.22 0.71
N VAL A 66 -21.78 -4.12 0.47
CA VAL A 66 -21.03 -4.79 1.55
C VAL A 66 -20.28 -3.77 2.41
N GLU A 67 -19.64 -2.78 1.78
CA GLU A 67 -18.89 -1.74 2.48
C GLU A 67 -19.82 -0.87 3.35
N GLU A 68 -20.99 -0.47 2.84
CA GLU A 68 -21.96 0.31 3.61
C GLU A 68 -22.49 -0.46 4.82
N VAL A 69 -22.81 -1.75 4.66
CA VAL A 69 -23.27 -2.61 5.77
C VAL A 69 -22.14 -2.81 6.77
N ASN A 70 -20.91 -3.02 6.32
CA ASN A 70 -19.77 -3.19 7.20
C ASN A 70 -19.50 -1.91 8.01
N ALA A 71 -19.53 -0.74 7.38
CA ALA A 71 -19.38 0.56 8.02
C ALA A 71 -20.53 0.89 8.99
N ALA A 72 -21.75 0.40 8.72
CA ALA A 72 -22.87 0.51 9.65
C ALA A 72 -22.79 -0.48 10.83
N SER A 73 -22.13 -1.63 10.62
CA SER A 73 -21.99 -2.70 11.61
C SER A 73 -20.78 -2.53 12.53
N THR A 74 -19.77 -1.77 12.11
CA THR A 74 -18.76 -1.28 13.05
C THR A 74 -19.49 -0.42 14.06
N PRO A 75 -19.57 -0.80 15.34
CA PRO A 75 -20.11 0.09 16.34
C PRO A 75 -19.34 1.39 16.16
N LYS A 76 -20.08 2.49 15.92
CA LYS A 76 -19.51 3.81 16.08
C LYS A 76 -19.01 3.81 17.52
N MET A 77 -17.72 3.54 17.70
CA MET A 77 -17.05 3.76 18.97
C MET A 77 -17.50 5.17 19.34
N ALA A 78 -18.16 5.30 20.49
CA ALA A 78 -18.48 6.63 20.99
C ALA A 78 -17.18 7.44 20.92
N SER A 79 -17.28 8.73 20.66
CA SER A 79 -16.08 9.56 20.72
C SER A 79 -15.39 9.27 22.06
N LEU A 80 -14.06 9.11 22.06
CA LEU A 80 -13.32 8.74 23.28
C LEU A 80 -13.66 9.68 24.45
N ASP A 81 -14.10 10.91 24.14
CA ASP A 81 -14.56 11.92 25.08
C ASP A 81 -15.86 11.54 25.81
N GLU A 82 -16.76 10.76 25.20
CA GLU A 82 -18.02 10.30 25.82
C GLU A 82 -17.86 9.01 26.65
N GLU A 83 -16.84 8.20 26.39
CA GLU A 83 -16.60 6.95 27.14
C GLU A 83 -15.65 7.15 28.33
N CYS A 84 -14.85 8.22 28.35
CA CYS A 84 -14.03 8.61 29.50
C CYS A 84 -14.73 9.54 30.51
N ASP A 85 -16.04 9.75 30.40
CA ASP A 85 -16.85 10.40 31.44
C ASP A 85 -16.99 9.51 32.71
N ILE A 86 -16.67 8.21 32.59
CA ILE A 86 -16.60 7.27 33.70
C ILE A 86 -15.14 7.22 34.17
N THR A 87 -14.90 7.64 35.41
CA THR A 87 -13.58 7.69 36.08
C THR A 87 -12.99 6.29 36.33
N THR A 88 -12.81 5.51 35.29
CA THR A 88 -12.10 4.22 35.34
C THR A 88 -10.61 4.49 35.23
N ASP A 89 -9.81 3.76 36.02
CA ASP A 89 -8.36 3.89 36.06
C ASP A 89 -7.71 3.67 34.68
N GLU A 90 -8.39 2.93 33.80
CA GLU A 90 -7.98 2.61 32.42
C GLU A 90 -7.94 3.85 31.52
N CYS A 91 -8.90 4.78 31.64
CA CYS A 91 -8.88 6.04 30.89
C CYS A 91 -7.72 6.95 31.32
N GLN A 92 -7.39 6.97 32.63
CA GLN A 92 -6.25 7.73 33.14
C GLN A 92 -4.91 7.16 32.64
N GLU A 93 -4.78 5.83 32.59
CA GLU A 93 -3.60 5.17 32.04
C GLU A 93 -3.45 5.47 30.54
N TYR A 94 -4.54 5.43 29.77
CA TYR A 94 -4.51 5.76 28.34
C TYR A 94 -4.09 7.22 28.11
N GLN A 95 -4.70 8.19 28.81
CA GLN A 95 -4.32 9.59 28.71
C GLN A 95 -2.86 9.81 29.09
N THR A 96 -2.37 9.13 30.14
CA THR A 96 -0.96 9.17 30.55
C THR A 96 -0.04 8.65 29.45
N LYS A 97 -0.38 7.52 28.81
CA LYS A 97 0.41 6.96 27.70
C LYS A 97 0.39 7.85 26.46
N MET A 98 -0.74 8.48 26.16
CA MET A 98 -0.83 9.43 25.05
C MET A 98 0.01 10.68 25.31
N ALA A 99 0.00 11.21 26.54
CA ALA A 99 0.87 12.32 26.93
C ALA A 99 2.36 11.94 26.88
N GLN A 100 2.72 10.73 27.34
CA GLN A 100 4.09 10.21 27.23
C GLN A 100 4.53 10.04 25.77
N LEU A 101 3.64 9.57 24.89
CA LEU A 101 3.93 9.44 23.46
C LEU A 101 4.14 10.80 22.81
N GLU A 102 3.32 11.80 23.14
CA GLU A 102 3.48 13.17 22.64
C GLU A 102 4.81 13.78 23.09
N GLU A 103 5.23 13.52 24.33
CA GLU A 103 6.53 13.96 24.86
C GLU A 103 7.70 13.30 24.11
N LEU A 104 7.64 11.97 23.88
CA LEU A 104 8.64 11.27 23.08
C LEU A 104 8.71 11.80 21.65
N LEU A 105 7.57 12.15 21.05
CA LEU A 105 7.54 12.76 19.72
C LEU A 105 8.18 14.15 19.72
N LYS A 106 7.96 14.98 20.74
CA LYS A 106 8.63 16.28 20.89
C LYS A 106 10.14 16.13 21.08
N GLU A 107 10.57 15.16 21.88
CA GLU A 107 11.99 14.86 22.08
C GLU A 107 12.65 14.38 20.77
N GLN A 108 11.98 13.49 20.03
CA GLN A 108 12.46 13.03 18.72
C GLN A 108 12.51 14.14 17.68
N GLN A 109 11.54 15.06 17.63
CA GLN A 109 11.59 16.22 16.73
C GLN A 109 12.86 17.05 16.94
N GLY A 110 13.29 17.23 18.19
CA GLY A 110 14.57 17.87 18.51
C GLY A 110 15.78 17.10 17.99
N SER A 111 15.74 15.76 18.04
CA SER A 111 16.77 14.88 17.47
C SER A 111 16.82 14.97 15.95
N PHE A 112 15.67 15.01 15.27
CA PHE A 112 15.61 15.20 13.82
C PHE A 112 16.13 16.58 13.39
N ALA A 113 15.88 17.63 14.17
CA ALA A 113 16.45 18.95 13.90
C ALA A 113 17.99 18.95 14.00
N LYS A 114 18.54 18.25 15.01
CA LYS A 114 19.99 18.04 15.14
C LYS A 114 20.55 17.23 13.97
N MET A 115 19.87 16.18 13.55
CA MET A 115 20.25 15.34 12.42
C MET A 115 20.25 16.11 11.10
N ARG A 116 19.21 16.93 10.85
CA ARG A 116 19.15 17.83 9.68
C ARG A 116 20.28 18.86 9.70
N LYS A 117 20.60 19.41 10.87
CA LYS A 117 21.74 20.33 11.02
C LYS A 117 23.06 19.62 10.70
N LEU A 118 23.27 18.42 11.23
CA LEU A 118 24.46 17.60 10.96
C LEU A 118 24.57 17.24 9.48
N ALA A 119 23.46 16.84 8.84
CA ALA A 119 23.40 16.55 7.41
C ALA A 119 23.73 17.80 6.57
N GLY A 120 23.24 18.97 6.97
CA GLY A 120 23.61 20.25 6.36
C GLY A 120 25.09 20.60 6.53
N GLU A 121 25.66 20.35 7.71
CA GLU A 121 27.09 20.51 7.98
C GLU A 121 27.94 19.55 7.14
N VAL A 122 27.53 18.29 6.99
CA VAL A 122 28.18 17.30 6.11
C VAL A 122 28.07 17.70 4.63
N LYS A 123 26.91 18.22 4.18
CA LYS A 123 26.71 18.73 2.81
C LYS A 123 27.55 19.98 2.52
N ALA A 124 27.86 20.78 3.55
CA ALA A 124 28.70 21.98 3.46
C ALA A 124 30.20 21.68 3.48
N ILE A 125 30.62 20.46 3.84
CA ILE A 125 32.01 20.02 3.61
C ILE A 125 32.19 19.88 2.09
N PRO A 126 33.06 20.67 1.46
CA PRO A 126 33.25 20.59 0.02
C PRO A 126 33.70 19.18 -0.35
N LYS A 127 33.05 18.58 -1.36
CA LYS A 127 33.38 17.28 -2.00
C LYS A 127 34.86 17.12 -2.42
N ALA A 128 35.67 18.16 -2.27
CA ALA A 128 37.11 18.19 -2.51
C ALA A 128 37.94 17.57 -1.37
N VAL A 129 37.37 17.29 -0.20
CA VAL A 129 37.98 16.30 0.70
C VAL A 129 37.69 14.94 0.07
N LYS A 130 38.54 14.56 -0.90
CA LYS A 130 38.86 13.15 -1.09
C LYS A 130 39.30 12.68 0.29
N ILE A 131 38.37 12.09 1.02
CA ILE A 131 38.69 11.16 2.07
C ILE A 131 39.34 10.01 1.30
N SER A 132 40.64 10.18 1.00
CA SER A 132 41.54 9.05 0.93
C SER A 132 41.30 8.36 2.25
N SER A 133 40.51 7.31 2.18
CA SER A 133 40.33 6.28 3.17
C SER A 133 41.63 6.09 3.95
N VAL A 134 41.75 6.79 5.09
CA VAL A 134 42.59 6.36 6.21
C VAL A 134 41.70 5.57 7.15
N VAL A 135 40.91 4.67 6.57
CA VAL A 135 40.60 3.41 7.20
C VAL A 135 41.55 2.45 6.49
N PRO A 136 42.35 1.64 7.20
CA PRO A 136 42.96 0.49 6.56
C PRO A 136 41.79 -0.37 6.07
N ALA A 137 41.43 -0.20 4.81
CA ALA A 137 40.67 -1.17 4.07
C ALA A 137 41.46 -2.46 4.24
N LYS A 138 40.98 -3.35 5.12
CA LYS A 138 41.19 -4.76 4.88
C LYS A 138 40.58 -4.95 3.51
N GLU A 139 41.45 -5.04 2.51
CA GLU A 139 41.09 -5.48 1.17
C GLU A 139 40.16 -6.67 1.36
N SER A 140 38.87 -6.48 1.05
CA SER A 140 38.02 -7.58 0.68
C SER A 140 38.68 -8.12 -0.57
N HIS A 141 39.53 -9.12 -0.36
CA HIS A 141 40.37 -9.73 -1.38
C HIS A 141 39.49 -10.63 -2.25
N LEU A 142 38.47 -10.04 -2.87
CA LEU A 142 37.90 -10.57 -4.09
C LEU A 142 39.05 -10.61 -5.08
N THR A 143 39.55 -11.81 -5.34
CA THR A 143 40.45 -11.99 -6.47
C THR A 143 39.73 -11.42 -7.70
N PRO A 144 40.37 -10.59 -8.55
CA PRO A 144 39.74 -10.01 -9.75
C PRO A 144 39.04 -11.05 -10.64
N TYR A 145 39.42 -12.31 -10.47
CA TYR A 145 38.83 -13.48 -11.09
C TYR A 145 37.35 -13.74 -10.68
N ALA A 146 37.01 -13.68 -9.40
CA ALA A 146 35.66 -14.00 -8.91
C ALA A 146 34.58 -13.00 -9.39
N ALA A 147 34.91 -11.70 -9.37
CA ALA A 147 34.03 -10.66 -9.90
C ALA A 147 33.77 -10.83 -11.41
N SER A 148 34.79 -11.24 -12.17
CA SER A 148 34.64 -11.49 -13.61
C SER A 148 33.79 -12.72 -13.94
N ALA A 149 33.88 -13.78 -13.11
CA ALA A 149 33.11 -15.00 -13.29
C ALA A 149 31.62 -14.76 -13.01
N LEU A 150 31.29 -14.01 -11.95
CA LEU A 150 29.91 -13.66 -11.62
C LEU A 150 29.28 -12.79 -12.73
N GLN A 151 30.01 -11.80 -13.26
CA GLN A 151 29.51 -10.97 -14.35
C GLN A 151 29.21 -11.77 -15.62
N GLN A 152 30.05 -12.76 -15.95
CA GLN A 152 29.82 -13.66 -17.08
C GLN A 152 28.57 -14.52 -16.86
N ALA A 153 28.41 -15.10 -15.67
CA ALA A 153 27.23 -15.89 -15.33
C ALA A 153 25.93 -15.06 -15.39
N ILE A 154 25.94 -13.80 -14.92
CA ILE A 154 24.79 -12.90 -15.02
C ILE A 154 24.46 -12.59 -16.49
N ALA A 155 25.47 -12.38 -17.34
CA ALA A 155 25.26 -12.14 -18.76
C ALA A 155 24.64 -13.36 -19.46
N GLU A 156 25.15 -14.56 -19.18
CA GLU A 156 24.63 -15.82 -19.71
C GLU A 156 23.21 -16.12 -19.22
N ALA A 157 22.91 -15.88 -17.93
CA ALA A 157 21.56 -16.05 -17.39
C ALA A 157 20.55 -15.11 -18.05
N LYS A 158 20.94 -13.86 -18.33
CA LYS A 158 20.11 -12.89 -19.06
C LYS A 158 19.90 -13.29 -20.51
N GLU A 159 20.95 -13.75 -21.19
CA GLU A 159 20.86 -14.21 -22.58
C GLU A 159 19.95 -15.44 -22.70
N THR A 160 20.12 -16.42 -21.81
CA THR A 160 19.31 -17.65 -21.75
C THR A 160 17.85 -17.33 -21.42
N THR A 161 17.62 -16.41 -20.48
CA THR A 161 16.27 -15.89 -20.17
C THR A 161 15.63 -15.22 -21.38
N ALA A 162 16.40 -14.47 -22.19
CA ALA A 162 15.90 -13.83 -23.39
C ALA A 162 15.58 -14.83 -24.52
N MET A 163 16.37 -15.90 -24.65
CA MET A 163 16.19 -16.92 -25.70
C MET A 163 15.07 -17.91 -25.38
N TYR A 164 15.02 -18.42 -24.16
CA TYR A 164 14.13 -19.53 -23.78
C TYR A 164 12.93 -19.07 -22.94
N GLY A 165 12.95 -17.82 -22.45
CA GLY A 165 11.92 -17.25 -21.59
C GLY A 165 12.24 -17.46 -20.10
N ALA A 166 11.78 -16.54 -19.26
CA ALA A 166 12.06 -16.51 -17.82
C ALA A 166 11.60 -17.74 -17.04
N THR A 167 10.62 -18.50 -17.56
CA THR A 167 10.09 -19.71 -16.92
C THR A 167 10.66 -21.00 -17.51
N SER A 168 11.64 -20.91 -18.39
CA SER A 168 12.28 -22.10 -18.98
C SER A 168 13.22 -22.79 -17.98
N ALA A 169 13.42 -24.10 -18.14
CA ALA A 169 14.34 -24.85 -17.30
C ALA A 169 15.79 -24.38 -17.51
N GLU A 170 16.12 -23.98 -18.74
CA GLU A 170 17.42 -23.44 -19.13
C GLU A 170 17.70 -22.11 -18.42
N ALA A 171 16.70 -21.20 -18.36
CA ALA A 171 16.85 -19.95 -17.61
C ALA A 171 17.00 -20.22 -16.11
N ALA A 172 16.25 -21.18 -15.54
CA ALA A 172 16.38 -21.53 -14.13
C ALA A 172 17.79 -22.01 -13.80
N VAL A 173 18.33 -22.97 -14.57
CA VAL A 173 19.70 -23.48 -14.36
C VAL A 173 20.76 -22.37 -14.49
N ALA A 174 20.59 -21.44 -15.43
CA ALA A 174 21.52 -20.34 -15.60
C ALA A 174 21.51 -19.36 -14.42
N TRP A 175 20.34 -19.13 -13.80
CA TRP A 175 20.24 -18.34 -12.58
C TRP A 175 20.72 -19.09 -11.34
N ASP A 176 20.54 -20.41 -11.26
CA ASP A 176 21.12 -21.24 -10.20
C ASP A 176 22.65 -21.10 -10.18
N ASN A 177 23.30 -21.07 -11.36
CA ASN A 177 24.74 -20.82 -11.45
C ASN A 177 25.17 -19.44 -10.93
N VAL A 178 24.35 -18.40 -11.12
CA VAL A 178 24.60 -17.06 -10.56
C VAL A 178 24.51 -17.11 -9.04
N GLU A 179 23.52 -17.82 -8.51
CA GLU A 179 23.33 -17.99 -7.07
C GLU A 179 24.51 -18.74 -6.44
N GLU A 180 24.94 -19.85 -7.02
CA GLU A 180 26.09 -20.63 -6.53
C GLU A 180 27.39 -19.80 -6.53
N LEU A 181 27.64 -19.03 -7.60
CA LEU A 181 28.80 -18.14 -7.66
C LEU A 181 28.71 -17.01 -6.63
N SER A 182 27.53 -16.42 -6.45
CA SER A 182 27.31 -15.36 -5.45
C SER A 182 27.41 -15.89 -4.02
N ALA A 183 26.97 -17.13 -3.75
CA ALA A 183 27.04 -17.76 -2.44
C ALA A 183 28.46 -18.20 -2.08
N SER A 184 29.29 -18.53 -3.07
CA SER A 184 30.70 -18.83 -2.87
C SER A 184 31.51 -17.58 -2.42
N ASP A 185 30.97 -16.39 -2.71
CA ASP A 185 31.54 -15.12 -2.32
C ASP A 185 31.09 -14.71 -0.91
N ASN A 186 31.88 -15.10 0.10
CA ASN A 186 31.67 -14.67 1.48
C ASN A 186 32.09 -13.20 1.74
N SER A 187 32.47 -12.43 0.71
CA SER A 187 32.89 -11.04 0.90
C SER A 187 31.75 -10.16 1.44
N GLN A 188 30.49 -10.42 1.06
CA GLN A 188 29.31 -9.73 1.61
C GLN A 188 29.14 -9.91 3.12
N ALA A 189 29.60 -11.03 3.69
CA ALA A 189 29.56 -11.23 5.15
C ALA A 189 30.58 -10.35 5.90
N LEU A 190 31.55 -9.78 5.18
CA LEU A 190 32.57 -8.87 5.70
C LEU A 190 32.31 -7.42 5.28
N GLU A 191 31.32 -7.15 4.44
CA GLU A 191 30.91 -5.79 4.13
C GLU A 191 30.17 -5.17 5.32
N PRO A 192 30.44 -3.89 5.64
CA PRO A 192 29.61 -3.16 6.60
C PRO A 192 28.16 -3.17 6.10
N ALA A 193 27.20 -3.22 7.01
CA ALA A 193 25.79 -3.41 6.68
C ALA A 193 25.33 -2.45 5.55
N LEU A 194 24.67 -3.03 4.53
CA LEU A 194 24.00 -2.35 3.40
C LEU A 194 23.13 -1.14 3.80
N SER A 195 22.83 -0.98 5.09
CA SER A 195 22.17 0.19 5.63
C SER A 195 22.89 1.49 5.35
N GLU A 196 24.22 1.51 5.20
CA GLU A 196 24.96 2.77 4.98
C GLU A 196 24.95 3.21 3.51
N GLU A 197 25.04 2.27 2.56
CA GLU A 197 25.06 2.59 1.12
C GLU A 197 23.63 2.80 0.58
N CYS A 198 22.65 2.07 1.10
CA CYS A 198 21.24 2.31 0.78
C CYS A 198 20.69 3.60 1.44
N LEU A 199 21.24 4.06 2.57
CA LEU A 199 20.83 5.34 3.16
C LEU A 199 21.14 6.52 2.24
N VAL A 200 22.28 6.50 1.56
CA VAL A 200 22.71 7.58 0.68
C VAL A 200 21.82 7.63 -0.56
N ASP A 201 21.56 6.48 -1.19
CA ASP A 201 20.67 6.40 -2.35
C ASP A 201 19.21 6.74 -1.99
N MET A 202 18.75 6.35 -0.80
CA MET A 202 17.41 6.71 -0.32
C MET A 202 17.29 8.20 0.00
N MET A 203 18.34 8.84 0.52
CA MET A 203 18.37 10.28 0.74
C MET A 203 18.35 11.07 -0.59
N ASP A 204 19.06 10.60 -1.62
CA ASP A 204 19.02 11.21 -2.96
C ASP A 204 17.65 11.04 -3.63
N ALA A 205 17.00 9.89 -3.45
CA ALA A 205 15.62 9.67 -3.92
C ALA A 205 14.61 10.59 -3.21
N CYS A 206 14.81 10.86 -1.91
CA CYS A 206 14.00 11.84 -1.17
C CYS A 206 14.22 13.28 -1.66
N GLU A 207 15.46 13.68 -1.99
CA GLU A 207 15.75 15.02 -2.54
C GLU A 207 15.08 15.23 -3.92
N ALA A 208 15.07 14.20 -4.77
CA ALA A 208 14.37 14.24 -6.06
C ALA A 208 12.84 14.38 -5.90
N LEU A 209 12.26 13.79 -4.85
CA LEU A 209 10.84 13.88 -4.55
C LEU A 209 10.44 15.28 -4.08
N GLU A 210 11.25 15.92 -3.24
CA GLU A 210 11.03 17.30 -2.77
C GLU A 210 11.10 18.32 -3.93
N GLU A 211 12.02 18.13 -4.87
CA GLU A 211 12.11 18.99 -6.05
C GLU A 211 10.87 18.87 -6.94
N LEU A 212 10.35 17.64 -7.10
CA LEU A 212 9.10 17.39 -7.82
C LEU A 212 7.90 18.06 -7.12
N GLN A 213 7.80 17.90 -5.81
CA GLN A 213 6.72 18.51 -5.02
C GLN A 213 6.72 20.03 -5.14
N ASN A 214 7.89 20.67 -5.04
CA ASN A 214 8.02 22.12 -5.19
C ASN A 214 7.61 22.57 -6.60
N LYS A 215 8.05 21.86 -7.65
CA LYS A 215 7.65 22.18 -9.04
C LYS A 215 6.14 22.03 -9.26
N VAL A 216 5.50 21.03 -8.67
CA VAL A 216 4.04 20.83 -8.76
C VAL A 216 3.29 21.96 -8.07
N VAL A 217 3.71 22.36 -6.86
CA VAL A 217 3.11 23.47 -6.11
C VAL A 217 3.24 24.79 -6.87
N THR A 218 4.43 25.11 -7.39
CA THR A 218 4.63 26.36 -8.17
C THR A 218 3.80 26.35 -9.46
N LYS A 219 3.68 25.19 -10.13
CA LYS A 219 2.86 25.08 -11.34
C LYS A 219 1.38 25.25 -11.03
N MET A 220 0.88 24.72 -9.91
CA MET A 220 -0.50 24.94 -9.47
C MET A 220 -0.78 26.41 -9.11
N GLN A 221 0.15 27.08 -8.42
CA GLN A 221 0.01 28.50 -8.09
C GLN A 221 -0.03 29.39 -9.33
N ASN A 222 0.82 29.10 -10.32
CA ASN A 222 0.83 29.85 -11.58
C ASN A 222 -0.46 29.64 -12.39
N LEU A 223 -1.07 28.44 -12.34
CA LEU A 223 -2.36 28.16 -12.97
C LEU A 223 -3.54 28.84 -12.26
N ALA A 224 -3.45 29.07 -10.95
CA ALA A 224 -4.46 29.77 -10.18
C ALA A 224 -4.42 31.31 -10.35
N SER A 225 -3.32 31.85 -10.91
CA SER A 225 -3.15 33.28 -11.19
C SER A 225 -3.59 33.71 -12.61
N TYR A 226 -4.10 32.79 -13.42
CA TYR A 226 -4.72 33.04 -14.72
C TYR A 226 -6.24 32.88 -14.64
#